data_AF-A0A7K3H9F5-F1
#
_entry.id   AF-A0A7K3H9F5-F1
#
_cell.length_a   1.000
_cell.length_b   1.000
_cell.length_c   1.000
_cell.angle_alpha   90.00
_cell.angle_beta   90.00
_cell.angle_gamma   90.00
#
_symmetry.space_group_name_H-M   'P 1'
#
loop_
_entity.id
_entity.type
_entity.pdbx_description
1 polymer ?
#
loop_
_entity_poly.entity_id
_entity_poly.type
_entity_poly.pdbx_seq_one_letter_code
_entity_poly.pdbx_strand_id
1 'polypeptide(L)'
;MRNLLGRQHDEGWWKGDLETNVTMDAEDLLLREFLGIGDRRTTEAAARFIRSRQCPDGTWATFHGGPGDLSATIEAYVALRLAGDAPADPHMAAASAWVREHGGIAASRVFTRIWLALFGWWPWEQLPELPPEMIYLPKWFPLNIYDFGCWARQTIVPLTVVSALRPVRPAPFPLGELHPDPAA
;
A
#
# COMPACT_ATOMS: atom_id res chain seq x y z
N MET A 1 10.39 23.43 -29.06
CA MET A 1 10.39 24.61 -28.14
C MET A 1 9.02 25.23 -27.92
N ARG A 2 8.20 25.55 -28.95
CA ARG A 2 6.86 26.15 -28.76
C ARG A 2 5.91 25.35 -27.85
N ASN A 3 5.96 24.02 -27.89
CA ASN A 3 5.08 23.16 -27.07
C ASN A 3 5.43 23.18 -25.57
N LEU A 4 6.72 23.20 -25.22
CA LEU A 4 7.14 23.22 -23.81
C LEU A 4 6.92 24.62 -23.19
N LEU A 5 7.26 25.69 -23.91
CA LEU A 5 7.01 27.07 -23.44
C LEU A 5 5.50 27.34 -23.26
N GLY A 6 4.65 26.79 -24.13
CA GLY A 6 3.19 26.89 -23.96
C GLY A 6 2.60 26.11 -22.77
N ARG A 7 3.41 25.28 -22.09
CA ARG A 7 3.03 24.54 -20.87
C ARG A 7 3.60 25.17 -19.59
N GLN A 8 4.32 26.28 -19.71
CA GLN A 8 4.85 26.98 -18.55
C GLN A 8 3.68 27.65 -17.81
N HIS A 9 3.63 27.47 -16.50
CA HIS A 9 2.72 28.21 -15.64
C HIS A 9 3.08 29.71 -15.67
N ASP A 10 2.12 30.60 -15.44
CA ASP A 10 2.33 32.05 -15.47
C ASP A 10 3.41 32.51 -14.47
N GLU A 11 3.63 31.75 -13.40
CA GLU A 11 4.71 31.98 -12.40
C GLU A 11 6.08 31.40 -12.80
N GLY A 12 6.19 30.78 -13.97
CA GLY A 12 7.46 30.36 -14.57
C GLY A 12 7.87 28.90 -14.35
N TRP A 13 7.10 28.10 -13.59
CA TRP A 13 7.38 26.67 -13.37
C TRP A 13 6.64 25.77 -14.37
N TRP A 14 7.04 24.48 -14.42
CA TRP A 14 6.34 23.44 -15.17
C TRP A 14 5.82 22.38 -14.23
N LYS A 15 4.62 21.88 -14.51
CA LYS A 15 4.04 20.74 -13.80
C LYS A 15 3.82 19.59 -14.80
N GLY A 16 4.27 18.42 -14.40
CA GLY A 16 3.97 17.16 -15.05
C GLY A 16 3.45 16.18 -14.00
N ASP A 17 2.78 15.14 -14.48
CA ASP A 17 2.33 14.05 -13.62
C ASP A 17 3.53 13.18 -13.26
N LEU A 18 3.71 12.93 -11.96
CA LEU A 18 4.71 11.99 -11.45
C LEU A 18 4.03 10.63 -11.26
N GLU A 19 4.08 9.81 -12.31
CA GLU A 19 3.53 8.46 -12.26
C GLU A 19 4.46 7.51 -11.47
N THR A 20 3.88 6.69 -10.61
CA THR A 20 4.58 5.62 -9.88
C THR A 20 3.87 4.28 -10.08
N ASN A 21 3.13 3.82 -9.08
CA ASN A 21 2.28 2.64 -9.13
C ASN A 21 1.01 2.90 -8.30
N VAL A 22 0.11 1.92 -8.25
CA VAL A 22 -1.20 2.05 -7.58
C VAL A 22 -1.15 2.00 -6.06
N THR A 23 0.00 1.67 -5.45
CA THR A 23 0.05 1.52 -3.98
C THR A 23 -0.19 2.86 -3.28
N MET A 24 0.20 3.98 -3.88
CA MET A 24 -0.06 5.30 -3.28
C MET A 24 -1.57 5.56 -3.10
N ASP A 25 -2.38 5.26 -4.12
CA ASP A 25 -3.84 5.37 -4.04
C ASP A 25 -4.45 4.32 -3.11
N ALA A 26 -3.95 3.08 -3.15
CA ALA A 26 -4.43 2.00 -2.29
C ALA A 26 -4.18 2.28 -0.79
N GLU A 27 -2.95 2.71 -0.46
CA GLU A 27 -2.52 3.05 0.89
C GLU A 27 -3.24 4.32 1.41
N ASP A 28 -3.53 5.31 0.55
CA ASP A 28 -4.36 6.48 0.92
C ASP A 28 -5.80 6.06 1.27
N LEU A 29 -6.41 5.14 0.51
CA LEU A 29 -7.74 4.61 0.85
C LEU A 29 -7.73 3.83 2.17
N LEU A 30 -6.73 2.98 2.38
CA LEU A 30 -6.53 2.29 3.66
C LEU A 30 -6.34 3.28 4.82
N LEU A 31 -5.55 4.34 4.63
CA LEU A 31 -5.34 5.36 5.65
C LEU A 31 -6.65 6.07 6.01
N ARG A 32 -7.42 6.48 5.01
CA ARG A 32 -8.69 7.20 5.22
C ARG A 32 -9.73 6.33 5.90
N GLU A 33 -9.83 5.07 5.52
CA GLU A 33 -10.68 4.10 6.19
C GLU A 33 -10.23 3.90 7.65
N PHE A 34 -8.92 3.71 7.86
CA PHE A 34 -8.35 3.57 9.19
C PHE A 34 -8.54 4.83 10.05
N LEU A 35 -8.63 6.03 9.47
CA LEU A 35 -8.91 7.25 10.22
C LEU A 35 -10.41 7.51 10.38
N GLY A 36 -11.27 6.88 9.57
CA GLY A 36 -12.72 7.14 9.52
C GLY A 36 -13.06 8.45 8.81
N ILE A 37 -12.21 8.87 7.88
CA ILE A 37 -12.35 10.12 7.10
C ILE A 37 -12.56 9.86 5.61
N GLY A 38 -12.86 8.61 5.25
CA GLY A 38 -13.14 8.20 3.88
C GLY A 38 -14.33 8.96 3.29
N ASP A 39 -14.23 9.33 2.02
CA ASP A 39 -15.31 9.93 1.26
C ASP A 39 -15.53 9.18 -0.05
N ARG A 40 -16.80 8.98 -0.40
CA ARG A 40 -17.21 8.16 -1.55
C ARG A 40 -16.62 8.68 -2.87
N ARG A 41 -16.47 10.00 -3.02
CA ARG A 41 -15.96 10.59 -4.27
C ARG A 41 -14.49 10.23 -4.49
N THR A 42 -13.66 10.36 -3.46
CA THR A 42 -12.25 9.98 -3.50
C THR A 42 -12.09 8.47 -3.66
N THR A 43 -12.85 7.67 -2.90
CA THR A 43 -12.84 6.20 -3.01
C THR A 43 -13.18 5.73 -4.42
N GLU A 44 -14.26 6.24 -5.01
CA GLU A 44 -14.65 5.89 -6.38
C GLU A 44 -13.61 6.35 -7.42
N ALA A 45 -12.96 7.51 -7.20
CA ALA A 45 -11.93 8.02 -8.10
C ALA A 45 -10.65 7.17 -8.07
N ALA A 46 -10.14 6.88 -6.88
CA ALA A 46 -8.99 6.00 -6.67
C ALA A 46 -9.29 4.59 -7.20
N ALA A 47 -10.47 4.01 -6.91
CA ALA A 47 -10.84 2.70 -7.40
C ALA A 47 -10.93 2.63 -8.94
N ARG A 48 -11.46 3.67 -9.59
CA ARG A 48 -11.43 3.77 -11.06
C ARG A 48 -10.00 3.79 -11.60
N PHE A 49 -9.12 4.55 -10.97
CA PHE A 49 -7.70 4.60 -11.37
C PHE A 49 -7.03 3.23 -11.17
N ILE A 50 -7.17 2.62 -9.99
CA ILE A 50 -6.59 1.31 -9.67
C ILE A 50 -7.06 0.26 -10.69
N ARG A 51 -8.36 0.15 -10.97
CA ARG A 51 -8.88 -0.77 -12.00
C ARG A 51 -8.28 -0.51 -13.38
N SER A 52 -8.12 0.76 -13.78
CA SER A 52 -7.56 1.11 -15.09
C SER A 52 -6.09 0.70 -15.27
N ARG A 53 -5.39 0.40 -14.17
CA ARG A 53 -3.98 0.01 -14.15
C ARG A 53 -3.76 -1.50 -14.01
N GLN A 54 -4.83 -2.28 -13.90
CA GLN A 54 -4.71 -3.74 -13.81
C GLN A 54 -4.16 -4.32 -15.11
N CYS A 55 -3.20 -5.22 -14.99
CA CYS A 55 -2.64 -5.98 -16.09
C CYS A 55 -3.62 -7.05 -16.61
N PRO A 56 -3.48 -7.52 -17.86
CA PRO A 56 -4.38 -8.54 -18.42
C PRO A 56 -4.41 -9.87 -17.65
N ASP A 57 -3.36 -10.17 -16.89
CA ASP A 57 -3.24 -11.35 -16.02
C ASP A 57 -3.88 -11.16 -14.64
N GLY A 58 -4.50 -9.99 -14.39
CA GLY A 58 -5.16 -9.65 -13.13
C GLY A 58 -4.27 -8.98 -12.08
N THR A 59 -2.99 -8.72 -12.41
CA THR A 59 -2.01 -8.19 -11.44
C THR A 59 -1.81 -6.68 -11.54
N TRP A 60 -1.01 -6.12 -10.63
CA TRP A 60 -0.50 -4.75 -10.73
C TRP A 60 1.02 -4.73 -10.65
N ALA A 61 1.65 -3.98 -11.55
CA ALA A 61 3.09 -3.80 -11.61
C ALA A 61 3.56 -2.56 -10.83
N THR A 62 4.82 -2.56 -10.37
CA THR A 62 5.41 -1.40 -9.70
C THR A 62 5.99 -0.34 -10.65
N PHE A 63 6.09 -0.64 -11.94
CA PHE A 63 6.53 0.28 -12.98
C PHE A 63 5.86 -0.06 -14.32
N HIS A 64 5.85 0.91 -15.24
CA HIS A 64 5.18 0.77 -16.54
C HIS A 64 5.76 -0.40 -17.37
N GLY A 65 4.90 -1.35 -17.74
CA GLY A 65 5.28 -2.54 -18.52
C GLY A 65 6.08 -3.58 -17.73
N GLY A 66 6.16 -3.43 -16.40
CA GLY A 66 6.78 -4.42 -15.52
C GLY A 66 5.92 -5.65 -15.31
N PRO A 67 6.48 -6.71 -14.70
CA PRO A 67 5.71 -7.87 -14.26
C PRO A 67 4.79 -7.51 -13.09
N GLY A 68 3.78 -8.34 -12.84
CA GLY A 68 2.96 -8.26 -11.64
C GLY A 68 3.80 -8.32 -10.36
N ASP A 69 3.49 -7.46 -9.40
CA ASP A 69 4.09 -7.44 -8.07
C ASP A 69 3.08 -7.90 -7.02
N LEU A 70 3.53 -8.77 -6.12
CA LEU A 70 2.67 -9.36 -5.10
C LEU A 70 2.11 -8.33 -4.12
N SER A 71 2.95 -7.42 -3.65
CA SER A 71 2.55 -6.45 -2.64
C SER A 71 1.60 -5.41 -3.24
N ALA A 72 1.91 -4.92 -4.44
CA ALA A 72 1.04 -4.00 -5.17
C ALA A 72 -0.31 -4.63 -5.53
N THR A 73 -0.32 -5.91 -5.93
CA THR A 73 -1.56 -6.63 -6.25
C THR A 73 -2.43 -6.84 -5.01
N ILE A 74 -1.84 -7.18 -3.85
CA ILE A 74 -2.58 -7.30 -2.58
C ILE A 74 -3.18 -5.95 -2.17
N GLU A 75 -2.37 -4.89 -2.16
CA GLU A 75 -2.84 -3.57 -1.74
C GLU A 75 -3.93 -3.02 -2.68
N ALA A 76 -3.76 -3.18 -4.00
CA ALA A 76 -4.77 -2.84 -4.99
C ALA A 76 -6.07 -3.62 -4.78
N TYR A 77 -5.98 -4.94 -4.56
CA TYR A 77 -7.13 -5.79 -4.28
C TYR A 77 -7.91 -5.29 -3.06
N VAL A 78 -7.22 -5.04 -1.94
CA VAL A 78 -7.86 -4.57 -0.71
C VAL A 78 -8.51 -3.20 -0.90
N ALA A 79 -7.86 -2.28 -1.62
CA ALA A 79 -8.42 -0.98 -1.95
C ALA A 79 -9.70 -1.09 -2.80
N LEU A 80 -9.75 -2.02 -3.77
CA LEU A 80 -10.95 -2.28 -4.55
C LEU A 80 -12.06 -2.93 -3.72
N ARG A 81 -11.73 -3.82 -2.77
CA ARG A 81 -12.69 -4.35 -1.80
C ARG A 81 -13.29 -3.24 -0.93
N LEU A 82 -12.49 -2.28 -0.47
CA LEU A 82 -12.97 -1.08 0.25
C LEU A 82 -13.88 -0.21 -0.62
N ALA A 83 -13.66 -0.19 -1.93
CA ALA A 83 -14.50 0.52 -2.89
C ALA A 83 -15.80 -0.23 -3.26
N GLY A 84 -15.99 -1.46 -2.76
CA GLY A 84 -17.20 -2.26 -2.95
C GLY A 84 -17.12 -3.33 -4.05
N ASP A 85 -15.96 -3.55 -4.66
CA ASP A 85 -15.77 -4.62 -5.65
C ASP A 85 -15.90 -5.99 -4.97
N ALA A 86 -16.63 -6.92 -5.60
CA ALA A 86 -16.90 -8.23 -5.00
C ALA A 86 -15.75 -9.21 -5.28
N PRO A 87 -15.37 -10.09 -4.33
CA PRO A 87 -14.34 -11.10 -4.57
C PRO A 87 -14.58 -12.01 -5.78
N ALA A 88 -15.86 -12.22 -6.12
CA ALA A 88 -16.29 -13.05 -7.24
C ALA A 88 -16.26 -12.32 -8.60
N ASP A 89 -16.05 -11.00 -8.62
CA ASP A 89 -15.94 -10.26 -9.88
C ASP A 89 -14.72 -10.78 -10.66
N PRO A 90 -14.80 -10.93 -11.99
CA PRO A 90 -13.74 -11.59 -12.76
C PRO A 90 -12.34 -10.98 -12.55
N HIS A 91 -12.24 -9.66 -12.41
CA HIS A 91 -10.97 -8.97 -12.18
C HIS A 91 -10.40 -9.21 -10.78
N MET A 92 -11.26 -9.35 -9.77
CA MET A 92 -10.88 -9.68 -8.39
C MET A 92 -10.51 -11.15 -8.27
N ALA A 93 -11.27 -12.04 -8.91
CA ALA A 93 -11.00 -13.47 -8.93
C ALA A 93 -9.64 -13.77 -9.57
N ALA A 94 -9.30 -13.11 -10.68
CA ALA A 94 -7.98 -13.25 -11.32
C ALA A 94 -6.84 -12.79 -10.39
N ALA A 95 -6.98 -11.60 -9.78
CA ALA A 95 -6.00 -11.07 -8.85
C ALA A 95 -5.77 -11.99 -7.64
N SER A 96 -6.84 -12.45 -7.00
CA SER A 96 -6.76 -13.34 -5.83
C SER A 96 -6.19 -14.72 -6.17
N ALA A 97 -6.51 -15.28 -7.34
CA ALA A 97 -5.89 -16.53 -7.82
C ALA A 97 -4.38 -16.38 -7.98
N TRP A 98 -3.94 -15.31 -8.66
CA TRP A 98 -2.52 -15.02 -8.83
C TRP A 98 -1.81 -14.81 -7.49
N VAL A 99 -2.41 -14.05 -6.56
CA VAL A 99 -1.85 -13.83 -5.21
C VAL A 99 -1.63 -15.15 -4.47
N ARG A 100 -2.59 -16.08 -4.53
CA ARG A 100 -2.47 -17.40 -3.89
C ARG A 100 -1.33 -18.23 -4.50
N GLU A 101 -1.19 -18.22 -5.82
CA GLU A 101 -0.10 -18.90 -6.53
C GLU A 101 1.29 -18.34 -6.15
N HIS A 102 1.35 -17.09 -5.71
CA HIS A 102 2.59 -16.39 -5.32
C HIS A 102 2.84 -16.35 -3.82
N GLY A 103 2.22 -17.26 -3.05
CA GLY A 103 2.46 -17.41 -1.60
C GLY A 103 1.56 -16.56 -0.71
N GLY A 104 0.58 -15.87 -1.29
CA GLY A 104 -0.45 -15.11 -0.59
C GLY A 104 0.08 -13.94 0.22
N ILE A 105 -0.74 -13.45 1.16
CA ILE A 105 -0.39 -12.33 2.03
C ILE A 105 0.92 -12.55 2.79
N ALA A 106 1.21 -13.78 3.23
CA ALA A 106 2.40 -14.08 4.03
C ALA A 106 3.71 -13.79 3.28
N ALA A 107 3.72 -13.91 1.95
CA ALA A 107 4.88 -13.66 1.09
C ALA A 107 5.06 -12.17 0.71
N SER A 108 4.14 -11.27 1.11
CA SER A 108 4.24 -9.85 0.78
C SER A 108 5.35 -9.12 1.55
N ARG A 109 5.69 -7.90 1.12
CA ARG A 109 6.62 -7.02 1.83
C ARG A 109 6.10 -6.62 3.22
N VAL A 110 7.01 -6.19 4.09
CA VAL A 110 6.70 -5.75 5.47
C VAL A 110 5.67 -4.61 5.49
N PHE A 111 5.79 -3.62 4.61
CA PHE A 111 4.84 -2.49 4.56
C PHE A 111 3.40 -2.92 4.29
N THR A 112 3.18 -3.84 3.36
CA THR A 112 1.85 -4.40 3.09
C THR A 112 1.31 -5.08 4.34
N ARG A 113 2.14 -5.87 5.05
CA ARG A 113 1.71 -6.54 6.28
C ARG A 113 1.43 -5.56 7.43
N ILE A 114 2.15 -4.42 7.51
CA ILE A 114 1.84 -3.35 8.46
C ILE A 114 0.44 -2.77 8.18
N TRP A 115 0.13 -2.46 6.92
CA TRP A 115 -1.19 -2.01 6.51
C TRP A 115 -2.28 -3.02 6.89
N LEU A 116 -2.04 -4.31 6.62
CA LEU A 116 -2.99 -5.36 6.98
C LEU A 116 -3.14 -5.54 8.50
N ALA A 117 -2.07 -5.35 9.28
CA ALA A 117 -2.10 -5.43 10.73
C ALA A 117 -2.90 -4.29 11.38
N LEU A 118 -2.89 -3.09 10.79
CA LEU A 118 -3.75 -1.97 11.22
C LEU A 118 -5.25 -2.32 11.17
N PHE A 119 -5.64 -3.26 10.32
CA PHE A 119 -7.01 -3.75 10.19
C PHE A 119 -7.27 -5.11 10.87
N GLY A 120 -6.24 -5.69 11.50
CA GLY A 120 -6.32 -7.02 12.11
C GLY A 120 -6.32 -8.19 11.12
N TRP A 121 -6.02 -7.96 9.83
CA TRP A 121 -5.82 -9.03 8.84
C TRP A 121 -4.46 -9.72 8.96
N TRP A 122 -3.53 -9.11 9.69
CA TRP A 122 -2.22 -9.68 9.98
C TRP A 122 -1.88 -9.49 11.46
N PRO A 123 -1.34 -10.50 12.16
CA PRO A 123 -0.94 -10.35 13.56
C PRO A 123 0.29 -9.45 13.69
N TRP A 124 0.24 -8.46 14.59
CA TRP A 124 1.35 -7.55 14.85
C TRP A 124 2.62 -8.28 15.30
N GLU A 125 2.48 -9.41 15.99
CA GLU A 125 3.57 -10.23 16.51
C GLU A 125 4.44 -10.87 15.42
N GLN A 126 3.93 -10.96 14.19
CA GLN A 126 4.66 -11.50 13.04
C GLN A 126 5.34 -10.40 12.20
N LEU A 127 5.23 -9.14 12.60
CA LEU A 127 5.96 -8.04 11.97
C LEU A 127 7.35 -7.86 12.61
N PRO A 128 8.36 -7.36 11.86
CA PRO A 128 9.62 -6.95 12.45
C PRO A 128 9.40 -5.86 13.49
N GLU A 129 10.03 -6.01 14.65
CA GLU A 129 9.95 -5.03 15.73
C GLU A 129 10.76 -3.77 15.38
N LEU A 130 10.17 -2.60 15.61
CA LEU A 130 10.79 -1.29 15.38
C LEU A 130 10.69 -0.51 16.70
N PRO A 131 11.64 -0.69 17.63
CA PRO A 131 11.52 -0.13 18.96
C PRO A 131 11.63 1.41 18.93
N PRO A 132 10.69 2.15 19.58
CA PRO A 132 10.77 3.60 19.66
C PRO A 132 12.03 4.10 20.39
N GLU A 133 12.66 3.26 21.22
CA GLU A 133 13.91 3.54 21.93
C GLU A 133 15.08 3.85 21.00
N MET A 134 14.99 3.53 19.70
CA MET A 134 15.98 3.92 18.68
C MET A 134 16.26 5.44 18.67
N ILE A 135 15.31 6.26 19.12
CA ILE A 135 15.47 7.73 19.22
C ILE A 135 16.55 8.14 20.23
N TYR A 136 16.86 7.28 21.21
CA TYR A 136 17.86 7.53 22.25
C TYR A 136 19.27 7.11 21.84
N LEU A 137 19.43 6.43 20.69
CA LEU A 137 20.73 6.00 20.22
C LEU A 137 21.58 7.23 19.83
N PRO A 138 22.81 7.35 20.35
CA PRO A 138 23.69 8.46 19.96
C PRO A 138 24.14 8.28 18.51
N LYS A 139 24.48 9.40 17.84
CA LYS A 139 24.82 9.43 16.40
C LYS A 139 25.99 8.55 15.97
N TRP A 140 26.83 8.10 16.91
CA TRP A 140 27.95 7.19 16.62
C TRP A 140 27.56 5.71 16.71
N PHE A 141 26.42 5.40 17.33
CA PHE A 141 25.97 4.03 17.55
C PHE A 141 25.30 3.50 16.28
N PRO A 142 25.59 2.26 15.86
CA PRO A 142 25.02 1.70 14.63
C PRO A 142 23.49 1.64 14.70
N LEU A 143 22.83 1.89 13.56
CA LEU A 143 21.37 1.90 13.41
C LEU A 143 20.68 3.04 14.16
N ASN A 144 21.42 4.08 14.56
CA ASN A 144 20.77 5.31 14.99
C ASN A 144 19.97 5.90 13.81
N ILE A 145 18.93 6.68 14.12
CA ILE A 145 18.02 7.18 13.08
C ILE A 145 18.69 8.05 12.01
N TYR A 146 19.88 8.60 12.26
CA TYR A 146 20.64 9.41 11.31
C TYR A 146 21.52 8.59 10.36
N ASP A 147 21.70 7.29 10.60
CA ASP A 147 22.35 6.37 9.67
C ASP A 147 21.45 6.04 8.47
N PHE A 148 20.14 6.27 8.60
CA PHE A 148 19.16 6.03 7.54
C PHE A 148 19.05 7.23 6.61
N GLY A 149 18.84 6.95 5.31
CA GLY A 149 18.50 7.96 4.32
C GLY A 149 17.28 8.80 4.75
N CYS A 150 17.22 10.06 4.30
CA CYS A 150 16.21 11.01 4.79
C CYS A 150 14.77 10.50 4.64
N TRP A 151 14.45 9.87 3.50
CA TRP A 151 13.13 9.28 3.23
C TRP A 151 12.85 8.10 4.18
N ALA A 152 13.82 7.20 4.38
CA ALA A 152 13.65 6.03 5.24
C ALA A 152 13.46 6.43 6.70
N ARG A 153 14.21 7.43 7.18
CA ARG A 153 14.05 7.97 8.54
C ARG A 153 12.66 8.57 8.76
N GLN A 154 12.11 9.27 7.77
CA GLN A 154 10.75 9.85 7.84
C GLN A 154 9.66 8.77 7.90
N THR A 155 9.94 7.54 7.46
CA THR A 155 9.05 6.39 7.60
C THR A 155 9.29 5.61 8.90
N ILE A 156 10.55 5.33 9.24
CA ILE A 156 10.91 4.50 10.40
C ILE A 156 10.45 5.14 11.71
N VAL A 157 10.67 6.45 11.89
CA VAL A 157 10.37 7.11 13.17
C VAL A 157 8.87 7.11 13.49
N PRO A 158 7.95 7.43 12.56
CA PRO A 158 6.52 7.24 12.82
C PRO A 158 6.14 5.77 13.03
N LEU A 159 6.73 4.85 12.27
CA LEU A 159 6.43 3.44 12.40
C LEU A 159 6.85 2.85 13.74
N THR A 160 7.88 3.36 14.40
CA THR A 160 8.22 2.89 15.75
C THR A 160 7.14 3.20 16.77
N VAL A 161 6.46 4.35 16.62
CA VAL A 161 5.30 4.71 17.44
C VAL A 161 4.11 3.79 17.13
N VAL A 162 3.84 3.55 15.84
CA VAL A 162 2.76 2.65 15.41
C VAL A 162 3.01 1.22 15.90
N SER A 163 4.22 0.70 15.76
CA SER A 163 4.61 -0.64 16.22
C SER A 163 4.57 -0.77 17.74
N ALA A 164 4.84 0.30 18.49
CA ALA A 164 4.72 0.30 19.95
C ALA A 164 3.25 0.30 20.42
N LEU A 165 2.37 1.01 19.71
CA LEU A 165 0.95 1.12 20.07
C LEU A 165 0.08 0.00 19.50
N ARG A 166 0.52 -0.63 18.41
CA ARG A 166 -0.17 -1.72 17.68
C ARG A 166 -1.68 -1.46 17.50
N PRO A 167 -2.07 -0.29 16.95
CA PRO A 167 -3.47 0.04 16.87
C PRO A 167 -4.16 -0.89 15.86
N VAL A 168 -5.38 -1.31 16.18
CA VAL A 168 -6.20 -2.15 15.32
C VAL A 168 -7.58 -1.53 15.20
N ARG A 169 -8.03 -1.30 13.97
CA ARG A 169 -9.45 -1.09 13.67
C ARG A 169 -10.01 -2.37 13.05
N PRO A 170 -11.16 -2.88 13.50
CA PRO A 170 -11.73 -4.09 12.92
C PRO A 170 -11.91 -3.93 11.41
N ALA A 171 -11.39 -4.90 10.65
CA ALA A 171 -11.56 -4.94 9.21
C ALA A 171 -13.04 -4.93 8.81
N PRO A 172 -13.42 -4.20 7.74
CA PRO A 172 -14.79 -4.19 7.25
C PRO A 172 -15.22 -5.51 6.58
N PHE A 173 -14.26 -6.39 6.25
CA PHE A 173 -14.51 -7.68 5.60
C PHE A 173 -13.34 -8.66 5.80
N PRO A 174 -13.54 -9.97 5.56
CA PRO A 174 -12.45 -10.95 5.53
C PRO A 174 -11.67 -10.92 4.20
N LEU A 175 -10.44 -11.47 4.23
CA LEU A 175 -9.52 -11.62 3.10
C LEU A 175 -9.09 -13.09 2.87
N GLY A 176 -9.95 -14.06 3.22
CA GLY A 176 -9.64 -15.50 3.15
C GLY A 176 -9.16 -15.95 1.76
N GLU A 177 -9.70 -15.34 0.71
CA GLU A 177 -9.34 -15.62 -0.69
C GLU A 177 -7.93 -15.19 -1.11
N LEU A 178 -7.20 -14.45 -0.27
CA LEU A 178 -5.80 -14.07 -0.51
C LEU A 178 -4.80 -14.99 0.23
N HIS A 179 -5.29 -15.97 1.00
CA HIS A 179 -4.45 -16.97 1.65
C HIS A 179 -4.26 -18.19 0.73
N PRO A 180 -3.06 -18.80 0.69
CA PRO A 180 -2.80 -19.97 -0.16
C PRO A 180 -3.75 -21.14 0.11
N ASP A 181 -4.20 -21.27 1.36
CA ASP A 181 -5.26 -22.20 1.76
C ASP A 181 -6.53 -21.39 2.10
N PRO A 182 -7.49 -21.25 1.16
CA PRO A 182 -8.72 -20.49 1.39
C PRO A 182 -9.69 -21.17 2.38
N ALA A 183 -9.34 -22.35 2.92
CA ALA A 183 -10.14 -23.09 3.90
C ALA A 183 -9.58 -23.04 5.34
N ALA A 184 -8.47 -22.32 5.58
CA ALA A 184 -7.81 -22.19 6.88
C ALA A 184 -8.21 -20.92 7.65
#